data_AF-A0A7Y7P074-F1
#
_entry.id   AF-A0A7Y7P074-F1
#
_cell.length_a   1.000
_cell.length_b   1.000
_cell.length_c   1.000
_cell.angle_alpha   90.00
_cell.angle_beta   90.00
_cell.angle_gamma   90.00
#
_symmetry.space_group_name_H-M   'P 1'
#
loop_
_entity.id
_entity.type
_entity.pdbx_description
1 polymer ?
#
loop_
_entity_poly.entity_id
_entity_poly.type
_entity_poly.pdbx_seq_one_letter_code
_entity_poly.pdbx_strand_id
1 'polypeptide(L)'
;MKIFIKRLTKLSFIAFLIIGFGYSYAQNTSTFFTVNGVIKDSKTKQKITFASISLPGTNIGTVSNSDGEFTLKILKSLNTSEFEISHLGYVNKKFSIVDNPHGEQTFLIDPYSIELKELVVRPEDPRSIVLQAIGSIQDNYSQDPNLLTGFYRETIKQRRDYVSISEAIIDIYKAPYNFGYSSDRVKIFKGRKGTNVKKFDTLTVKLVGGPNISLLLDIIKNPDVLLSKESIDYYKYEYLDMVNIDGKMNYVIGFQPVVTLEYPLYFGKIYISRDTKAITMAEFSLDLKDEIKAAQSFVKKKPLGLRFIPSNTSYLVTYKEQNGKYYINYVRNEVKFSCDWKKRIFKTNYTVMSEMAVTERKTENIEKFPMKDSFKQYTVLADKVNEYFDQDYWGEYNTIVPDESIQSAINKFNKRFKKQ
;
A
#
# COMPACT_ATOMS: atom_id res chain seq x y z
N MET A 1 -34.00 8.20 -69.83
CA MET A 1 -34.38 6.95 -69.10
C MET A 1 -33.21 6.23 -68.42
N LYS A 2 -32.04 6.04 -69.07
CA LYS A 2 -30.88 5.31 -68.49
C LYS A 2 -30.18 5.97 -67.28
N ILE A 3 -30.31 7.29 -67.10
CA ILE A 3 -29.70 8.03 -65.97
C ILE A 3 -30.55 7.94 -64.69
N PHE A 4 -31.87 7.79 -64.83
CA PHE A 4 -32.81 7.70 -63.70
C PHE A 4 -32.71 6.32 -63.01
N ILE A 5 -32.52 5.26 -63.79
CA ILE A 5 -32.35 3.87 -63.30
C ILE A 5 -31.02 3.69 -62.54
N LYS A 6 -29.96 4.42 -62.91
CA LYS A 6 -28.67 4.43 -62.18
C LYS A 6 -28.72 5.18 -60.84
N ARG A 7 -29.66 6.11 -60.65
CA ARG A 7 -29.86 6.80 -59.35
C ARG A 7 -30.72 5.98 -58.39
N LEU A 8 -31.74 5.27 -58.89
CA LEU A 8 -32.57 4.37 -58.06
C LEU A 8 -31.77 3.19 -57.48
N THR A 9 -30.86 2.62 -58.27
CA THR A 9 -30.00 1.50 -57.84
C THR A 9 -28.95 1.91 -56.80
N LYS A 10 -28.46 3.17 -56.84
CA LYS A 10 -27.57 3.71 -55.80
C LYS A 10 -28.30 4.04 -54.49
N LEU A 11 -29.54 4.51 -54.54
CA LEU A 11 -30.34 4.73 -53.32
C LEU A 11 -30.74 3.42 -52.63
N SER A 12 -31.03 2.37 -53.40
CA SER A 12 -31.33 1.03 -52.85
C SER A 12 -30.12 0.40 -52.15
N PHE A 13 -28.90 0.66 -52.63
CA PHE A 13 -27.66 0.17 -51.99
C PHE A 13 -27.32 0.90 -50.68
N ILE A 14 -27.70 2.18 -50.56
CA ILE A 14 -27.52 2.96 -49.31
C ILE A 14 -28.57 2.56 -48.26
N ALA A 15 -29.82 2.27 -48.68
CA ALA A 15 -30.85 1.76 -47.76
C ALA A 15 -30.51 0.36 -47.20
N PHE A 16 -29.84 -0.50 -47.99
CA PHE A 16 -29.39 -1.81 -47.54
C PHE A 16 -28.21 -1.74 -46.54
N LEU A 17 -27.38 -0.68 -46.62
CA LEU A 17 -26.26 -0.44 -45.71
C LEU A 17 -26.70 0.10 -44.33
N ILE A 18 -27.89 0.70 -44.22
CA ILE A 18 -28.43 1.23 -42.96
C ILE A 18 -29.16 0.14 -42.16
N ILE A 19 -29.66 -0.91 -42.81
CA ILE A 19 -30.34 -2.04 -42.14
C ILE A 19 -29.33 -3.09 -41.60
N GLY A 20 -28.05 -2.99 -42.00
CA GLY A 20 -26.97 -3.86 -41.51
C GLY A 20 -26.37 -3.49 -40.15
N PHE A 21 -26.71 -2.34 -39.57
CA PHE A 21 -26.36 -2.01 -38.18
C PHE A 21 -27.38 -2.66 -37.23
N GLY A 22 -27.42 -3.99 -37.26
CA GLY A 22 -28.00 -4.76 -36.17
C GLY A 22 -27.33 -4.31 -34.87
N TYR A 23 -28.14 -3.87 -33.93
CA TYR A 23 -27.75 -3.65 -32.54
C TYR A 23 -27.11 -4.94 -32.04
N SER A 24 -25.78 -5.02 -32.13
CA SER A 24 -25.00 -6.02 -31.43
C SER A 24 -25.08 -5.64 -29.97
N TYR A 25 -26.11 -6.15 -29.29
CA TYR A 25 -26.10 -6.26 -27.85
C TYR A 25 -24.92 -7.17 -27.50
N ALA A 26 -23.76 -6.56 -27.26
CA ALA A 26 -22.71 -7.22 -26.52
C ALA A 26 -23.33 -7.59 -25.18
N GLN A 27 -23.72 -8.86 -25.03
CA GLN A 27 -24.04 -9.40 -23.71
C GLN A 27 -22.75 -9.31 -22.91
N ASN A 28 -22.64 -8.27 -22.10
CA ASN A 28 -21.70 -8.20 -20.99
C ASN A 28 -22.14 -9.27 -19.98
N THR A 29 -21.90 -10.53 -20.29
CA THR A 29 -21.85 -11.60 -19.29
C THR A 29 -20.59 -11.39 -18.47
N SER A 30 -20.59 -10.33 -17.65
CA SER A 30 -19.58 -10.16 -16.62
C SER A 30 -19.61 -11.41 -15.75
N THR A 31 -18.56 -12.22 -15.86
CA THR A 31 -18.31 -13.42 -15.06
C THR A 31 -18.01 -13.09 -13.59
N PHE A 32 -17.97 -11.79 -13.27
CA PHE A 32 -17.69 -11.26 -11.95
C PHE A 32 -18.85 -10.40 -11.43
N PHE A 33 -19.11 -10.51 -10.12
CA PHE A 33 -19.73 -9.48 -9.31
C PHE A 33 -18.65 -8.52 -8.81
N THR A 34 -18.94 -7.22 -8.78
CA THR A 34 -18.01 -6.20 -8.25
C THR A 34 -18.66 -5.46 -7.11
N VAL A 35 -18.05 -5.52 -5.93
CA VAL A 35 -18.45 -4.74 -4.75
C VAL A 35 -17.53 -3.53 -4.65
N ASN A 36 -18.11 -2.33 -4.65
CA ASN A 36 -17.39 -1.08 -4.43
C ASN A 36 -17.91 -0.43 -3.16
N GLY A 37 -17.01 0.08 -2.32
CA GLY A 37 -17.43 0.87 -1.18
C GLY A 37 -16.31 1.50 -0.39
N VAL A 38 -16.72 2.27 0.62
CA VAL A 38 -15.87 3.01 1.55
C VAL A 38 -16.05 2.40 2.94
N ILE A 39 -14.93 2.11 3.60
CA ILE A 39 -14.93 1.59 4.97
C ILE A 39 -14.78 2.76 5.93
N LYS A 40 -15.64 2.83 6.95
CA LYS A 40 -15.59 3.88 7.98
C LYS A 40 -15.76 3.28 9.37
N ASP A 41 -15.16 3.95 10.33
CA ASP A 41 -15.35 3.70 11.76
C ASP A 41 -16.81 4.00 12.13
N SER A 42 -17.45 3.06 12.82
CA SER A 42 -18.85 3.20 13.21
C SER A 42 -19.12 4.33 14.23
N LYS A 43 -18.15 4.66 15.09
CA LYS A 43 -18.19 5.73 16.09
C LYS A 43 -17.77 7.08 15.52
N THR A 44 -16.56 7.17 14.97
CA THR A 44 -15.96 8.45 14.55
C THR A 44 -16.38 8.88 13.14
N LYS A 45 -16.91 7.94 12.34
CA LYS A 45 -17.20 8.11 10.90
C LYS A 45 -15.97 8.44 10.04
N GLN A 46 -14.77 8.35 10.61
CA GLN A 46 -13.53 8.51 9.85
C GLN A 46 -13.32 7.33 8.90
N LYS A 47 -12.70 7.60 7.75
CA LYS A 47 -12.37 6.58 6.75
C LYS A 47 -11.29 5.66 7.29
N ILE A 48 -11.47 4.35 7.10
CA ILE A 48 -10.50 3.33 7.51
C ILE A 48 -9.69 2.93 6.29
N THR A 49 -8.44 3.38 6.29
CA THR A 49 -7.47 3.06 5.24
C THR A 49 -6.91 1.66 5.45
N PHE A 50 -6.50 1.00 4.38
CA PHE A 50 -5.78 -0.27 4.42
C PHE A 50 -6.47 -1.44 5.17
N ALA A 51 -7.80 -1.42 5.27
CA ALA A 51 -8.56 -2.56 5.79
C ALA A 51 -8.55 -3.71 4.79
N SER A 52 -8.34 -4.92 5.28
CA SER A 52 -8.39 -6.12 4.46
C SER A 52 -9.84 -6.53 4.23
N ILE A 53 -10.19 -6.74 2.96
CA ILE A 53 -11.48 -7.22 2.52
C ILE A 53 -11.24 -8.60 1.92
N SER A 54 -11.85 -9.63 2.49
CA SER A 54 -11.61 -11.01 2.07
C SER A 54 -12.91 -11.77 1.87
N LEU A 55 -12.83 -12.80 1.05
CA LEU A 55 -13.91 -13.74 0.85
C LEU A 55 -13.62 -15.01 1.67
N PRO A 56 -14.36 -15.25 2.79
CA PRO A 56 -14.08 -16.34 3.70
C PRO A 56 -13.93 -17.70 3.01
N GLY A 57 -12.92 -18.47 3.41
CA GLY A 57 -12.63 -19.78 2.83
C GLY A 57 -11.94 -19.77 1.46
N THR A 58 -11.64 -18.58 0.91
CA THR A 58 -10.91 -18.45 -0.36
C THR A 58 -9.68 -17.55 -0.20
N ASN A 59 -8.85 -17.47 -1.25
CA ASN A 59 -7.76 -16.49 -1.32
C ASN A 59 -8.18 -15.21 -2.08
N ILE A 60 -9.47 -14.97 -2.27
CA ILE A 60 -9.97 -13.78 -2.95
C ILE A 60 -10.14 -12.68 -1.91
N GLY A 61 -9.56 -11.52 -2.20
CA GLY A 61 -9.63 -10.37 -1.33
C GLY A 61 -8.91 -9.18 -1.95
N THR A 62 -9.19 -8.00 -1.40
CA THR A 62 -8.60 -6.71 -1.75
C THR A 62 -8.29 -5.95 -0.46
N VAL A 63 -7.76 -4.73 -0.57
CA VAL A 63 -7.47 -3.87 0.57
C VAL A 63 -7.95 -2.46 0.26
N SER A 64 -8.53 -1.75 1.25
CA SER A 64 -8.94 -0.36 1.03
C SER A 64 -7.74 0.56 0.79
N ASN A 65 -7.94 1.59 -0.02
CA ASN A 65 -6.93 2.61 -0.34
C ASN A 65 -6.85 3.69 0.76
N SER A 66 -6.07 4.75 0.54
CA SER A 66 -5.96 5.87 1.49
C SER A 66 -7.26 6.66 1.73
N ASP A 67 -8.27 6.47 0.88
CA ASP A 67 -9.57 7.14 0.99
C ASP A 67 -10.61 6.21 1.65
N GLY A 68 -10.17 5.06 2.16
CA GLY A 68 -11.00 3.99 2.70
C GLY A 68 -11.81 3.24 1.64
N GLU A 69 -11.57 3.51 0.36
CA GLU A 69 -12.31 2.92 -0.77
C GLU A 69 -11.71 1.59 -1.19
N PHE A 70 -12.55 0.64 -1.59
CA PHE A 70 -12.12 -0.65 -2.13
C PHE A 70 -12.98 -1.09 -3.31
N THR A 71 -12.40 -1.99 -4.11
CA THR A 71 -13.09 -2.73 -5.16
C THR A 71 -12.76 -4.21 -5.02
N LEU A 72 -13.78 -5.03 -4.73
CA LEU A 72 -13.67 -6.48 -4.63
C LEU A 72 -14.36 -7.13 -5.84
N LYS A 73 -13.63 -7.93 -6.61
CA LYS A 73 -14.17 -8.70 -7.75
C LYS A 73 -14.33 -10.16 -7.35
N ILE A 74 -15.54 -10.69 -7.53
CA ILE A 74 -15.93 -12.03 -7.09
C ILE A 74 -16.46 -12.80 -8.30
N LEU A 75 -15.93 -13.98 -8.57
CA LEU A 75 -16.46 -14.84 -9.64
C LEU A 75 -17.88 -15.30 -9.29
N LYS A 76 -18.81 -15.17 -10.24
CA LYS A 76 -20.21 -15.60 -10.03
C LYS A 76 -20.35 -17.09 -9.70
N SER A 77 -19.37 -17.91 -10.10
CA SER A 77 -19.34 -19.35 -9.87
C SER A 77 -19.01 -19.77 -8.43
N LEU A 78 -18.56 -18.85 -7.57
CA LEU A 78 -18.10 -19.20 -6.21
C LEU A 78 -19.25 -19.36 -5.19
N ASN A 79 -20.50 -19.04 -5.56
CA ASN A 79 -21.70 -19.17 -4.72
C ASN A 79 -21.51 -18.69 -3.26
N THR A 80 -20.78 -17.61 -3.07
CA THR A 80 -20.49 -17.03 -1.76
C THR A 80 -21.50 -15.93 -1.42
N SER A 81 -22.00 -15.91 -0.19
CA SER A 81 -23.03 -14.97 0.26
C SER A 81 -22.48 -13.77 1.03
N GLU A 82 -21.23 -13.83 1.49
CA GLU A 82 -20.65 -12.82 2.37
C GLU A 82 -19.19 -12.53 2.03
N PHE A 83 -18.74 -11.34 2.39
CA PHE A 83 -17.33 -10.98 2.49
C PHE A 83 -17.04 -10.41 3.88
N GLU A 84 -15.78 -10.50 4.31
CA GLU A 84 -15.33 -10.05 5.62
C GLU A 84 -14.41 -8.85 5.48
N ILE A 85 -14.66 -7.81 6.27
CA ILE A 85 -13.74 -6.70 6.48
C ILE A 85 -13.02 -6.92 7.81
N SER A 86 -11.70 -6.85 7.77
CA SER A 86 -10.81 -6.89 8.94
C SER A 86 -9.84 -5.72 8.88
N HIS A 87 -9.58 -5.11 10.03
CA HIS A 87 -8.58 -4.06 10.18
C HIS A 87 -8.03 -4.13 11.60
N LEU A 88 -6.75 -3.80 11.75
CA LEU A 88 -6.13 -3.78 13.07
C LEU A 88 -6.80 -2.73 13.98
N GLY A 89 -7.28 -3.14 15.14
CA GLY A 89 -8.05 -2.27 16.04
C GLY A 89 -9.56 -2.18 15.74
N TYR A 90 -10.09 -3.02 14.85
CA TYR A 90 -11.53 -3.13 14.59
C TYR A 90 -12.02 -4.57 14.75
N VAL A 91 -13.28 -4.74 15.10
CA VAL A 91 -13.95 -6.03 15.11
C VAL A 91 -14.15 -6.47 13.66
N ASN A 92 -13.66 -7.66 13.32
CA ASN A 92 -13.92 -8.26 12.02
C ASN A 92 -15.43 -8.36 11.79
N LYS A 93 -15.89 -7.86 10.65
CA LYS A 93 -17.32 -7.78 10.35
C LYS A 93 -17.61 -8.36 8.98
N LYS A 94 -18.59 -9.26 8.94
CA LYS A 94 -19.08 -9.86 7.70
C LYS A 94 -20.23 -9.03 7.14
N PHE A 95 -20.24 -8.89 5.82
CA PHE A 95 -21.26 -8.18 5.07
C PHE A 95 -21.80 -9.08 3.96
N SER A 96 -23.12 -9.10 3.79
CA SER A 96 -23.76 -9.86 2.72
C SER A 96 -23.45 -9.25 1.36
N ILE A 97 -23.14 -10.11 0.39
CA ILE A 97 -22.96 -9.72 -1.00
C ILE A 97 -24.35 -9.56 -1.59
N VAL A 98 -24.74 -8.31 -1.85
CA VAL A 98 -25.97 -8.00 -2.58
C VAL A 98 -25.66 -8.01 -4.07
N ASP A 99 -26.47 -8.71 -4.85
CA ASP A 99 -26.35 -8.70 -6.31
C ASP A 99 -26.66 -7.31 -6.86
N ASN A 100 -25.68 -6.73 -7.56
CA ASN A 100 -25.84 -5.49 -8.31
C ASN A 100 -26.19 -4.24 -7.47
N PRO A 101 -25.37 -3.88 -6.46
CA PRO A 101 -25.63 -2.68 -5.68
C PRO A 101 -25.43 -1.45 -6.57
N HIS A 102 -26.47 -0.65 -6.76
CA HIS A 102 -26.35 0.62 -7.46
C HIS A 102 -25.54 1.60 -6.58
N GLY A 103 -24.33 1.90 -7.01
CA GLY A 103 -23.49 2.95 -6.41
C GLY A 103 -22.46 2.47 -5.39
N GLU A 104 -21.73 3.44 -4.84
CA GLU A 104 -20.71 3.24 -3.83
C GLU A 104 -21.36 3.05 -2.45
N GLN A 105 -21.08 1.93 -1.79
CA GLN A 105 -21.65 1.62 -0.46
C GLN A 105 -20.73 2.08 0.67
N THR A 106 -21.29 2.43 1.82
CA THR A 106 -20.51 2.68 3.04
C THR A 106 -20.62 1.48 3.98
N PHE A 107 -19.48 0.92 4.39
CA PHE A 107 -19.38 -0.19 5.32
C PHE A 107 -18.86 0.30 6.67
N LEU A 108 -19.67 0.14 7.71
CA LEU A 108 -19.32 0.56 9.07
C LEU A 108 -18.82 -0.63 9.88
N ILE A 109 -17.55 -0.60 10.26
CA ILE A 109 -16.96 -1.59 11.17
C ILE A 109 -16.74 -0.96 12.56
N ASP A 110 -16.98 -1.76 13.58
CA ASP A 110 -16.94 -1.31 14.96
C ASP A 110 -15.51 -1.38 15.48
N PRO A 111 -14.99 -0.33 16.16
CA PRO A 111 -13.67 -0.40 16.75
C PRO A 111 -13.62 -1.55 17.76
N TYR A 112 -12.48 -2.23 17.81
CA TYR A 112 -12.22 -3.29 18.79
C TYR A 112 -11.98 -2.62 20.15
N SER A 113 -13.05 -2.15 20.77
CA SER A 113 -13.00 -1.64 22.13
C SER A 113 -13.11 -2.81 23.08
N ILE A 114 -12.02 -3.11 23.78
CA ILE A 114 -12.17 -3.73 25.10
C ILE A 114 -12.84 -2.65 25.95
N GLU A 115 -14.06 -2.89 26.43
CA GLU A 115 -14.58 -2.13 27.55
C GLU A 115 -13.58 -2.33 28.69
N LEU A 116 -12.72 -1.33 28.88
CA LEU A 116 -11.88 -1.26 30.06
C LEU A 116 -12.87 -1.30 31.23
N LYS A 117 -12.89 -2.41 32.00
CA LYS A 117 -13.26 -2.31 33.42
C LYS A 117 -12.49 -1.11 33.90
N GLU A 118 -13.22 -0.06 34.29
CA GLU A 118 -12.71 1.27 34.62
C GLU A 118 -11.38 1.15 35.37
N LEU A 119 -10.32 1.07 34.58
CA LEU A 119 -8.97 0.93 35.07
C LEU A 119 -8.63 2.38 35.15
N VAL A 120 -8.42 2.90 36.35
CA VAL A 120 -7.98 4.28 36.57
C VAL A 120 -6.75 4.47 35.69
N VAL A 121 -6.96 4.96 34.46
CA VAL A 121 -5.90 5.31 33.54
C VAL A 121 -5.33 6.53 34.21
N ARG A 122 -4.23 6.34 34.93
CA ARG A 122 -3.44 7.47 35.38
C ARG A 122 -3.18 8.30 34.13
N PRO A 123 -3.39 9.62 34.17
CA PRO A 123 -3.09 10.48 33.04
C PRO A 123 -1.57 10.49 32.82
N GLU A 124 -1.04 9.43 32.19
CA GLU A 124 0.30 9.44 31.64
C GLU A 124 0.26 10.39 30.45
N ASP A 125 1.05 11.45 30.56
CA ASP A 125 1.24 12.41 29.49
C ASP A 125 1.60 11.66 28.17
N PRO A 126 0.85 11.86 27.07
CA PRO A 126 1.08 11.15 25.81
C PRO A 126 2.51 11.29 25.32
N ARG A 127 3.11 12.47 25.52
CA ARG A 127 4.50 12.74 25.17
C ARG A 127 5.47 11.88 26.01
N SER A 128 5.23 11.74 27.31
CA SER A 128 5.98 10.82 28.18
C SER A 128 5.93 9.37 27.67
N ILE A 129 4.78 8.89 27.20
CA ILE A 129 4.66 7.54 26.63
C ILE A 129 5.57 7.39 25.39
N VAL A 130 5.59 8.40 24.50
CA VAL A 130 6.48 8.38 23.33
C VAL A 130 7.95 8.41 23.73
N LEU A 131 8.32 9.24 24.70
CA LEU A 131 9.70 9.31 25.22
C LEU A 131 10.14 7.97 25.84
N GLN A 132 9.27 7.29 26.58
CA GLN A 132 9.54 5.95 27.10
C GLN A 132 9.73 4.93 25.98
N ALA A 133 8.92 5.00 24.92
CA ALA A 133 9.06 4.14 23.76
C ALA A 133 10.42 4.35 23.05
N ILE A 134 10.83 5.60 22.86
CA ILE A 134 12.16 5.96 22.32
C ILE A 134 13.27 5.40 23.21
N GLY A 135 13.15 5.58 24.54
CA GLY A 135 14.11 5.05 25.51
C GLY A 135 14.23 3.53 25.49
N SER A 136 13.15 2.83 25.11
CA SER A 136 13.07 1.37 25.10
C SER A 136 13.45 0.75 23.75
N ILE A 137 13.93 1.53 22.76
CA ILE A 137 14.28 1.00 21.42
C ILE A 137 15.43 -0.02 21.52
N GLN A 138 16.46 0.23 22.31
CA GLN A 138 17.60 -0.69 22.42
C GLN A 138 17.19 -2.04 23.03
N ASP A 139 16.24 -2.01 23.98
CA ASP A 139 15.72 -3.19 24.65
C ASP A 139 14.76 -3.99 23.76
N ASN A 140 13.97 -3.32 22.94
CA ASN A 140 12.92 -3.96 22.15
C ASN A 140 13.36 -4.39 20.74
N TYR A 141 14.40 -3.80 20.16
CA TYR A 141 14.80 -4.07 18.77
C TYR A 141 16.19 -4.71 18.68
N SER A 142 16.42 -5.44 17.60
CA SER A 142 17.64 -6.23 17.40
C SER A 142 18.89 -5.35 17.33
N GLN A 143 19.89 -5.70 18.14
CA GLN A 143 21.24 -5.15 18.06
C GLN A 143 22.16 -5.98 17.16
N ASP A 144 21.62 -7.04 16.57
CA ASP A 144 22.31 -7.93 15.63
C ASP A 144 21.70 -7.83 14.23
N PRO A 145 22.51 -8.04 13.18
CA PRO A 145 21.99 -8.10 11.82
C PRO A 145 21.04 -9.28 11.65
N ASN A 146 20.09 -9.13 10.73
CA ASN A 146 19.18 -10.19 10.34
C ASN A 146 18.93 -10.16 8.84
N LEU A 147 18.59 -11.33 8.30
CA LEU A 147 18.21 -11.47 6.90
C LEU A 147 16.70 -11.70 6.85
N LEU A 148 16.00 -10.87 6.07
CA LEU A 148 14.57 -11.02 5.83
C LEU A 148 14.37 -11.47 4.39
N THR A 149 13.48 -12.43 4.18
CA THR A 149 12.90 -12.68 2.86
C THR A 149 11.50 -12.08 2.86
N GLY A 150 11.19 -11.32 1.82
CA GLY A 150 9.93 -10.62 1.70
C GLY A 150 9.34 -10.69 0.31
N PHE A 151 8.03 -10.51 0.26
CA PHE A 151 7.30 -10.28 -0.97
C PHE A 151 7.01 -8.79 -1.11
N TYR A 152 7.36 -8.21 -2.25
CA TYR A 152 7.18 -6.80 -2.56
C TYR A 152 6.32 -6.64 -3.81
N ARG A 153 5.35 -5.73 -3.75
CA ARG A 153 4.51 -5.33 -4.88
C ARG A 153 4.51 -3.83 -5.04
N GLU A 154 4.58 -3.36 -6.27
CA GLU A 154 4.50 -1.95 -6.64
C GLU A 154 3.49 -1.78 -7.77
N THR A 155 2.61 -0.79 -7.64
CA THR A 155 1.63 -0.44 -8.65
C THR A 155 1.65 1.04 -8.95
N ILE A 156 1.34 1.37 -10.20
CA ILE A 156 1.10 2.72 -10.65
C ILE A 156 -0.27 2.73 -11.33
N LYS A 157 -1.16 3.58 -10.85
CA LYS A 157 -2.45 3.87 -11.49
C LYS A 157 -2.39 5.24 -12.13
N GLN A 158 -2.96 5.35 -13.32
CA GLN A 158 -3.29 6.63 -13.95
C GLN A 158 -4.81 6.75 -13.94
N ARG A 159 -5.34 7.72 -13.18
CA ARG A 159 -6.76 7.78 -12.84
C ARG A 159 -7.22 6.46 -12.18
N ARG A 160 -8.01 5.64 -12.87
CA ARG A 160 -8.51 4.35 -12.38
C ARG A 160 -7.78 3.13 -12.96
N ASP A 161 -6.98 3.33 -14.01
CA ASP A 161 -6.35 2.24 -14.74
C ASP A 161 -4.97 1.93 -14.19
N TYR A 162 -4.66 0.65 -14.01
CA TYR A 162 -3.27 0.23 -13.76
C TYR A 162 -2.44 0.48 -15.02
N VAL A 163 -1.35 1.22 -14.84
CA VAL A 163 -0.34 1.56 -15.86
C VAL A 163 1.03 0.96 -15.54
N SER A 164 1.23 0.47 -14.31
CA SER A 164 2.31 -0.46 -13.97
C SER A 164 1.86 -1.37 -12.83
N ILE A 165 2.26 -2.64 -12.87
CA ILE A 165 2.28 -3.54 -11.72
C ILE A 165 3.54 -4.40 -11.79
N SER A 166 4.28 -4.44 -10.70
CA SER A 166 5.52 -5.21 -10.56
C SER A 166 5.52 -5.92 -9.22
N GLU A 167 6.02 -7.15 -9.21
CA GLU A 167 6.18 -7.96 -8.01
C GLU A 167 7.60 -8.51 -7.94
N ALA A 168 8.09 -8.69 -6.72
CA ALA A 168 9.39 -9.28 -6.47
C ALA A 168 9.43 -10.06 -5.16
N ILE A 169 10.22 -11.13 -5.17
CA ILE A 169 10.77 -11.71 -3.95
C ILE A 169 12.08 -11.00 -3.69
N ILE A 170 12.23 -10.48 -2.48
CA ILE A 170 13.38 -9.68 -2.07
C ILE A 170 14.03 -10.29 -0.84
N ASP A 171 15.35 -10.21 -0.80
CA ASP A 171 16.14 -10.45 0.40
C ASP A 171 16.61 -9.12 0.95
N ILE A 172 16.49 -8.93 2.26
CA ILE A 172 16.86 -7.70 2.95
C ILE A 172 17.86 -8.03 4.04
N TYR A 173 19.06 -7.50 3.90
CA TYR A 173 20.02 -7.47 4.98
C TYR A 173 19.65 -6.26 5.83
N LYS A 174 19.10 -6.53 7.01
CA LYS A 174 18.86 -5.53 8.04
C LYS A 174 20.09 -5.45 8.91
N ALA A 175 20.76 -4.31 8.91
CA ALA A 175 21.80 -4.02 9.88
C ALA A 175 21.17 -3.84 11.29
N PRO A 176 21.95 -3.93 12.37
CA PRO A 176 21.48 -3.58 13.71
C PRO A 176 20.84 -2.19 13.78
N TYR A 177 19.84 -2.00 14.64
CA TYR A 177 19.05 -0.76 14.70
C TYR A 177 19.83 0.48 15.16
N ASN A 178 21.02 0.31 15.75
CA ASN A 178 21.93 1.41 16.08
C ASN A 178 22.69 1.99 14.86
N PHE A 179 22.59 1.36 13.68
CA PHE A 179 23.06 1.92 12.40
C PHE A 179 21.88 2.51 11.62
N GLY A 180 22.12 3.61 10.90
CA GLY A 180 21.12 4.22 10.01
C GLY A 180 20.76 3.34 8.80
N TYR A 181 19.64 3.66 8.14
CA TYR A 181 19.07 2.85 7.05
C TYR A 181 20.01 2.63 5.86
N SER A 182 20.99 3.52 5.64
CA SER A 182 21.99 3.38 4.57
C SER A 182 22.85 2.12 4.72
N SER A 183 22.84 1.51 5.91
CA SER A 183 23.54 0.26 6.20
C SER A 183 22.77 -0.98 5.77
N ASP A 184 21.45 -0.87 5.57
CA ASP A 184 20.62 -1.95 5.07
C ASP A 184 20.87 -2.17 3.58
N ARG A 185 20.61 -3.38 3.10
CA ARG A 185 20.70 -3.71 1.68
C ARG A 185 19.45 -4.48 1.27
N VAL A 186 18.96 -4.20 0.06
CA VAL A 186 17.94 -5.02 -0.59
C VAL A 186 18.56 -5.71 -1.78
N LYS A 187 18.29 -6.99 -1.96
CA LYS A 187 18.58 -7.76 -3.17
C LYS A 187 17.26 -8.26 -3.75
N ILE A 188 17.09 -8.14 -5.06
CA ILE A 188 15.95 -8.75 -5.75
C ILE A 188 16.34 -10.19 -6.08
N PHE A 189 15.59 -11.16 -5.57
CA PHE A 189 15.80 -12.57 -5.88
C PHE A 189 15.16 -12.93 -7.22
N LYS A 190 13.86 -12.66 -7.35
CA LYS A 190 13.07 -12.86 -8.58
C LYS A 190 12.04 -11.76 -8.71
N GLY A 191 11.79 -11.28 -9.93
CA GLY A 191 10.83 -10.22 -10.23
C GLY A 191 9.94 -10.55 -11.42
N ARG A 192 8.76 -9.93 -11.49
CA ARG A 192 7.87 -9.99 -12.67
C ARG A 192 7.05 -8.72 -12.84
N LYS A 193 6.64 -8.47 -14.09
CA LYS A 193 5.80 -7.33 -14.48
C LYS A 193 4.48 -7.82 -15.07
N GLY A 194 3.40 -7.11 -14.76
CA GLY A 194 2.09 -7.42 -15.35
C GLY A 194 2.08 -7.18 -16.86
N THR A 195 1.61 -8.16 -17.62
CA THR A 195 1.57 -8.14 -19.10
C THR A 195 0.38 -7.36 -19.67
N ASN A 196 -0.75 -7.31 -18.95
CA ASN A 196 -2.01 -6.67 -19.40
C ASN A 196 -2.17 -5.22 -18.92
N VAL A 197 -1.06 -4.53 -18.73
CA VAL A 197 -1.05 -3.16 -18.23
C VAL A 197 -0.99 -2.21 -19.42
N LYS A 198 -1.77 -1.12 -19.40
CA LYS A 198 -1.72 -0.10 -20.47
C LYS A 198 -0.27 0.31 -20.68
N LYS A 199 0.24 0.21 -21.92
CA LYS A 199 1.56 0.74 -22.30
C LYS A 199 1.59 2.20 -21.90
N PHE A 200 2.29 2.46 -20.82
CA PHE A 200 2.45 3.77 -20.27
C PHE A 200 3.78 4.28 -20.79
N ASP A 201 3.73 5.32 -21.63
CA ASP A 201 4.93 6.05 -21.99
C ASP A 201 5.59 6.49 -20.69
N THR A 202 6.84 6.06 -20.53
CA THR A 202 7.70 6.22 -19.35
C THR A 202 7.30 7.45 -18.56
N LEU A 203 6.91 7.27 -17.29
CA LEU A 203 6.65 8.37 -16.38
C LEU A 203 7.86 9.30 -16.49
N THR A 204 7.69 10.45 -17.15
CA THR A 204 8.83 11.32 -17.45
C THR A 204 9.37 11.92 -16.14
N VAL A 205 8.57 11.84 -15.08
CA VAL A 205 8.98 12.01 -13.69
C VAL A 205 9.60 10.72 -13.16
N LYS A 206 10.88 10.81 -12.80
CA LYS A 206 11.53 9.78 -11.99
C LYS A 206 11.19 10.03 -10.53
N LEU A 207 10.30 9.19 -10.01
CA LEU A 207 9.92 9.18 -8.61
C LEU A 207 10.95 8.42 -7.78
N VAL A 208 11.09 8.87 -6.55
CA VAL A 208 11.70 8.08 -5.49
C VAL A 208 10.75 6.91 -5.20
N GLY A 209 11.25 5.67 -5.33
CA GLY A 209 10.43 4.45 -5.22
C GLY A 209 11.25 3.18 -5.04
N GLY A 210 10.60 2.03 -5.22
CA GLY A 210 11.19 0.70 -5.06
C GLY A 210 11.29 0.23 -3.61
N PRO A 211 11.74 -1.03 -3.40
CA PRO A 211 11.72 -1.67 -2.08
C PRO A 211 12.56 -0.98 -1.00
N ASN A 212 13.57 -0.20 -1.39
CA ASN A 212 14.36 0.59 -0.44
C ASN A 212 13.50 1.63 0.31
N ILE A 213 12.40 2.10 -0.28
CA ILE A 213 11.48 3.03 0.40
C ILE A 213 10.77 2.37 1.56
N SER A 214 10.46 1.08 1.47
CA SER A 214 9.91 0.33 2.60
C SER A 214 10.85 0.33 3.81
N LEU A 215 12.16 0.39 3.58
CA LEU A 215 13.17 0.48 4.66
C LEU A 215 13.36 1.90 5.18
N LEU A 216 13.26 2.91 4.31
CA LEU A 216 13.28 4.32 4.71
C LEU A 216 12.10 4.65 5.65
N LEU A 217 10.95 4.01 5.44
CA LEU A 217 9.77 4.18 6.27
C LEU A 217 9.85 3.45 7.62
N ASP A 218 10.88 2.63 7.88
CA ASP A 218 11.12 2.05 9.22
C ASP A 218 11.50 3.17 10.19
N ILE A 219 10.51 3.68 10.93
CA ILE A 219 10.66 4.84 11.82
C ILE A 219 11.56 4.55 13.03
N ILE A 220 11.77 3.27 13.37
CA ILE A 220 12.67 2.87 14.46
C ILE A 220 14.12 2.96 13.98
N LYS A 221 14.35 2.57 12.73
CA LYS A 221 15.65 2.67 12.05
C LYS A 221 15.98 4.11 11.62
N ASN A 222 14.95 4.91 11.37
CA ASN A 222 15.04 6.29 10.90
C ASN A 222 14.37 7.25 11.90
N PRO A 223 14.94 7.39 13.11
CA PRO A 223 14.32 8.20 14.16
C PRO A 223 14.18 9.67 13.73
N ASP A 224 15.06 10.20 12.88
CA ASP A 224 14.98 11.59 12.40
C ASP A 224 13.68 11.91 11.64
N VAL A 225 12.93 10.89 11.23
CA VAL A 225 11.62 11.05 10.60
C VAL A 225 10.56 11.45 11.65
N LEU A 226 10.56 10.83 12.84
CA LEU A 226 9.48 10.96 13.83
C LEU A 226 9.90 10.84 15.31
N LEU A 227 10.96 10.08 15.60
CA LEU A 227 11.28 9.54 16.93
C LEU A 227 12.63 10.02 17.48
N SER A 228 13.26 11.02 16.88
CA SER A 228 14.50 11.59 17.42
C SER A 228 14.18 12.48 18.63
N LYS A 229 15.16 12.59 19.54
CA LYS A 229 15.04 13.48 20.71
C LYS A 229 14.89 14.96 20.31
N GLU A 230 15.37 15.33 19.12
CA GLU A 230 15.21 16.68 18.58
C GLU A 230 13.83 16.85 17.94
N SER A 231 13.35 15.82 17.21
CA SER A 231 12.07 15.89 16.52
C SER A 231 10.87 15.82 17.46
N ILE A 232 11.03 15.30 18.68
CA ILE A 232 9.94 15.20 19.65
C ILE A 232 9.31 16.56 19.97
N ASP A 233 10.07 17.65 19.90
CA ASP A 233 9.57 19.01 20.17
C ASP A 233 8.84 19.63 18.97
N TYR A 234 8.92 19.00 17.80
CA TYR A 234 8.24 19.45 16.59
C TYR A 234 6.78 19.02 16.55
N TYR A 235 6.34 18.18 17.49
CA TYR A 235 5.02 17.57 17.49
C TYR A 235 4.28 17.80 18.81
N LYS A 236 2.95 17.99 18.71
CA LYS A 236 2.04 17.75 19.84
C LYS A 236 1.55 16.31 19.81
N TYR A 237 1.42 15.70 20.98
CA TYR A 237 0.97 14.33 21.16
C TYR A 237 -0.38 14.28 21.85
N GLU A 238 -1.22 13.34 21.43
CA GLU A 238 -2.57 13.16 21.95
C GLU A 238 -2.83 11.68 22.22
N TYR A 239 -3.37 11.35 23.39
CA TYR A 239 -3.87 10.01 23.64
C TYR A 239 -5.18 9.84 22.88
N LEU A 240 -5.19 8.92 21.91
CA LEU A 240 -6.38 8.67 21.10
C LEU A 240 -7.19 7.50 21.64
N ASP A 241 -6.53 6.38 21.96
CA ASP A 241 -7.19 5.14 22.38
C ASP A 241 -6.20 4.15 23.02
N MET A 242 -6.71 3.00 23.48
CA MET A 242 -5.94 1.80 23.77
C MET A 242 -6.57 0.59 23.07
N VAL A 243 -5.80 -0.07 22.20
CA VAL A 243 -6.28 -1.17 21.37
C VAL A 243 -5.52 -2.46 21.65
N ASN A 244 -6.15 -3.60 21.40
CA ASN A 244 -5.49 -4.89 21.40
C ASN A 244 -4.98 -5.24 20.00
N ILE A 245 -3.69 -5.50 19.87
CA ILE A 245 -3.02 -5.93 18.64
C ILE A 245 -2.34 -7.27 18.95
N ASP A 246 -2.79 -8.33 18.28
CA ASP A 246 -2.25 -9.70 18.45
C ASP A 246 -2.19 -10.17 19.91
N GLY A 247 -3.24 -9.88 20.68
CA GLY A 247 -3.34 -10.24 22.10
C GLY A 247 -2.63 -9.28 23.06
N LYS A 248 -1.97 -8.22 22.56
CA LYS A 248 -1.21 -7.26 23.36
C LYS A 248 -1.86 -5.89 23.36
N MET A 249 -1.95 -5.27 24.54
CA MET A 249 -2.48 -3.91 24.67
C MET A 249 -1.47 -2.88 24.16
N ASN A 250 -1.95 -1.94 23.35
CA ASN A 250 -1.17 -0.86 22.77
C ASN A 250 -1.87 0.48 23.00
N TYR A 251 -1.14 1.47 23.47
CA TYR A 251 -1.55 2.87 23.41
C TYR A 251 -1.58 3.32 21.95
N VAL A 252 -2.60 4.11 21.60
CA VAL A 252 -2.68 4.81 20.31
C VAL A 252 -2.39 6.27 20.57
N ILE A 253 -1.21 6.72 20.18
CA ILE A 253 -0.77 8.11 20.38
C ILE A 253 -0.78 8.83 19.03
N GLY A 254 -1.65 9.83 18.90
CA GLY A 254 -1.67 10.75 17.78
C GLY A 254 -0.52 11.75 17.87
N PHE A 255 0.01 12.16 16.72
CA PHE A 255 1.02 13.21 16.63
C PHE A 255 0.76 14.12 15.42
N GLN A 256 1.05 15.41 15.58
CA GLN A 256 0.88 16.41 14.52
C GLN A 256 1.87 17.57 14.69
N PRO A 257 2.37 18.16 13.59
CA PRO A 257 3.37 19.22 13.65
C PRO A 257 2.88 20.47 14.39
N VAL A 258 3.77 21.10 15.15
CA VAL A 258 3.56 22.43 15.78
C VAL A 258 4.58 23.48 15.35
N VAL A 259 5.54 23.09 14.51
CA VAL A 259 6.56 23.98 13.93
C VAL A 259 6.54 23.89 12.41
N THR A 260 7.16 24.89 11.76
CA THR A 260 7.39 24.90 10.31
C THR A 260 8.89 24.86 10.04
N LEU A 261 9.35 23.86 9.29
CA LEU A 261 10.76 23.69 8.93
C LEU A 261 10.97 23.88 7.43
N GLU A 262 12.23 23.82 6.99
CA GLU A 262 12.60 23.87 5.56
C GLU A 262 12.19 22.60 4.81
N TYR A 263 11.89 21.52 5.52
CA TYR A 263 11.38 20.26 5.00
C TYR A 263 9.99 19.94 5.59
N PRO A 264 9.17 19.14 4.88
CA PRO A 264 7.86 18.77 5.38
C PRO A 264 7.97 17.78 6.55
N LEU A 265 7.14 18.00 7.59
CA LEU A 265 6.98 17.10 8.72
C LEU A 265 5.85 16.09 8.47
N TYR A 266 5.64 15.18 9.40
CA TYR A 266 4.62 14.13 9.30
C TYR A 266 3.51 14.32 10.33
N PHE A 267 2.36 13.69 10.10
CA PHE A 267 1.29 13.57 11.08
C PHE A 267 0.71 12.16 11.04
N GLY A 268 0.08 11.71 12.12
CA GLY A 268 -0.48 10.37 12.18
C GLY A 268 -0.63 9.85 13.60
N LYS A 269 -0.45 8.55 13.75
CA LYS A 269 -0.53 7.85 15.03
C LYS A 269 0.51 6.73 15.11
N ILE A 270 1.02 6.52 16.32
CA ILE A 270 1.90 5.42 16.67
C ILE A 270 1.23 4.53 17.71
N TYR A 271 1.48 3.23 17.59
CA TYR A 271 0.95 2.20 18.47
C TYR A 271 2.07 1.69 19.34
N ILE A 272 1.95 1.88 20.65
CA ILE A 272 3.01 1.60 21.63
C ILE A 272 2.51 0.52 22.59
N SER A 273 3.21 -0.60 22.67
CA SER A 273 2.90 -1.67 23.61
C SER A 273 2.87 -1.14 25.04
N ARG A 274 1.81 -1.46 25.77
CA ARG A 274 1.66 -1.04 27.17
C ARG A 274 2.79 -1.59 28.05
N ASP A 275 3.13 -2.85 27.83
CA ASP A 275 3.98 -3.64 28.72
C ASP A 275 5.47 -3.41 28.42
N THR A 276 5.85 -3.39 27.15
CA THR A 276 7.26 -3.28 26.74
C THR A 276 7.67 -1.90 26.26
N LYS A 277 6.70 -1.00 26.02
CA LYS A 277 6.89 0.28 25.33
C LYS A 277 7.44 0.15 23.89
N ALA A 278 7.43 -1.04 23.31
CA ALA A 278 7.79 -1.24 21.91
C ALA A 278 6.77 -0.56 20.98
N ILE A 279 7.23 0.08 19.91
CA ILE A 279 6.34 0.57 18.85
C ILE A 279 5.98 -0.61 17.94
N THR A 280 4.71 -0.98 17.94
CA THR A 280 4.21 -2.15 17.21
C THR A 280 3.68 -1.79 15.83
N MET A 281 3.22 -0.55 15.66
CA MET A 281 2.70 -0.04 14.39
C MET A 281 2.81 1.49 14.31
N ALA A 282 2.91 2.02 13.10
CA ALA A 282 2.76 3.44 12.82
C ALA A 282 1.95 3.66 11.55
N GLU A 283 0.98 4.56 11.62
CA GLU A 283 0.18 5.05 10.50
C GLU A 283 0.42 6.55 10.37
N PHE A 284 0.98 7.00 9.25
CA PHE A 284 1.38 8.39 9.12
C PHE A 284 1.37 8.89 7.67
N SER A 285 1.39 10.21 7.53
CA SER A 285 1.33 10.93 6.28
C SER A 285 2.26 12.13 6.35
N LEU A 286 2.80 12.53 5.20
CA LEU A 286 3.58 13.75 5.06
C LEU A 286 2.63 14.97 5.04
N ASP A 287 2.97 16.04 5.75
CA ASP A 287 2.27 17.32 5.64
C ASP A 287 2.51 17.93 4.25
N LEU A 288 1.45 18.05 3.46
CA LEU A 288 1.47 18.52 2.08
C LEU A 288 1.09 19.99 1.92
N LYS A 289 0.92 20.75 3.02
CA LYS A 289 0.49 22.16 2.96
C LYS A 289 1.44 23.03 2.13
N ASP A 290 2.74 22.79 2.21
CA ASP A 290 3.75 23.42 1.35
C ASP A 290 4.05 22.50 0.16
N GLU A 291 3.35 22.73 -0.96
CA GLU A 291 3.47 21.91 -2.17
C GLU A 291 4.92 21.82 -2.69
N ILE A 292 5.72 22.89 -2.54
CA ILE A 292 7.08 22.95 -3.08
C ILE A 292 8.00 22.06 -2.25
N LYS A 293 7.96 22.21 -0.92
CA LYS A 293 8.72 21.37 0.00
C LYS A 293 8.31 19.91 -0.12
N ALA A 294 7.01 19.64 -0.16
CA ALA A 294 6.48 18.29 -0.31
C ALA A 294 6.92 17.63 -1.62
N ALA A 295 6.89 18.35 -2.75
CA ALA A 295 7.30 17.79 -4.04
C ALA A 295 8.77 17.32 -4.07
N GLN A 296 9.66 17.96 -3.30
CA GLN A 296 11.07 17.59 -3.22
C GLN A 296 11.27 16.21 -2.57
N SER A 297 10.36 15.77 -1.70
CA SER A 297 10.41 14.44 -1.06
C SER A 297 10.16 13.29 -2.03
N PHE A 298 9.50 13.53 -3.17
CA PHE A 298 9.06 12.46 -4.10
C PHE A 298 9.79 12.46 -5.44
N VAL A 299 10.30 13.61 -5.88
CA VAL A 299 10.78 13.78 -7.26
C VAL A 299 12.29 13.79 -7.33
N LYS A 300 12.89 12.75 -7.92
CA LYS A 300 14.32 12.72 -8.24
C LYS A 300 14.66 13.51 -9.50
N LYS A 301 13.83 13.39 -10.53
CA LYS A 301 13.98 14.12 -11.80
C LYS A 301 12.62 14.36 -12.43
N LYS A 302 12.40 15.55 -12.98
CA LYS A 302 11.22 15.87 -13.79
C LYS A 302 11.59 16.76 -14.99
N PRO A 303 10.81 16.72 -16.09
CA PRO A 303 11.00 17.62 -17.21
C PRO A 303 10.82 19.09 -16.84
N LEU A 304 11.48 19.96 -17.59
CA LEU A 304 11.22 21.39 -17.55
C LEU A 304 9.76 21.66 -17.96
N GLY A 305 9.10 22.55 -17.21
CA GLY A 305 7.70 22.91 -17.46
C GLY A 305 6.65 21.94 -16.91
N LEU A 306 7.06 20.83 -16.29
CA LEU A 306 6.17 19.98 -15.52
C LEU A 306 6.17 20.39 -14.03
N ARG A 307 4.97 20.57 -13.48
CA ARG A 307 4.72 20.75 -12.06
C ARG A 307 4.18 19.43 -11.47
N PHE A 308 4.84 18.95 -10.42
CA PHE A 308 4.43 17.78 -9.65
C PHE A 308 3.71 18.29 -8.40
N ILE A 309 2.49 17.82 -8.16
CA ILE A 309 1.64 18.30 -7.06
C ILE A 309 1.21 17.07 -6.26
N PRO A 310 1.86 16.77 -5.11
CA PRO A 310 1.39 15.71 -4.22
C PRO A 310 0.05 16.13 -3.62
N SER A 311 -0.91 15.22 -3.57
CA SER A 311 -2.25 15.48 -3.06
C SER A 311 -2.64 14.59 -1.89
N ASN A 312 -2.03 13.41 -1.77
CA ASN A 312 -2.22 12.55 -0.61
C ASN A 312 -0.99 11.67 -0.39
N THR A 313 -0.67 11.38 0.87
CA THR A 313 0.28 10.34 1.26
C THR A 313 -0.32 9.51 2.37
N SER A 314 0.01 8.22 2.42
CA SER A 314 -0.39 7.35 3.52
C SER A 314 0.63 6.22 3.65
N TYR A 315 1.19 6.09 4.85
CA TYR A 315 2.24 5.14 5.19
C TYR A 315 1.76 4.28 6.37
N LEU A 316 1.95 2.97 6.27
CA LEU A 316 1.67 2.00 7.32
C LEU A 316 2.90 1.12 7.50
N VAL A 317 3.37 1.00 8.73
CA VAL A 317 4.50 0.15 9.10
C VAL A 317 4.11 -0.66 10.32
N THR A 318 4.30 -1.98 10.27
CA THR A 318 4.05 -2.87 11.41
C THR A 318 5.31 -3.64 11.78
N TYR A 319 5.42 -3.92 13.08
CA TYR A 319 6.51 -4.68 13.67
C TYR A 319 5.93 -5.92 14.36
N LYS A 320 6.60 -7.06 14.16
CA LYS A 320 6.23 -8.33 14.76
C LYS A 320 7.29 -8.77 15.76
N GLU A 321 6.84 -9.18 16.94
CA GLU A 321 7.70 -9.73 17.97
C GLU A 321 8.10 -11.17 17.64
N GLN A 322 9.37 -11.49 17.87
CA GLN A 322 9.94 -12.83 17.78
C GLN A 322 11.10 -12.91 18.76
N ASN A 323 11.07 -13.91 19.66
CA ASN A 323 12.12 -14.15 20.65
C ASN A 323 12.43 -12.89 21.51
N GLY A 324 11.39 -12.14 21.93
CA GLY A 324 11.56 -10.95 22.76
C GLY A 324 12.03 -9.69 22.02
N LYS A 325 12.26 -9.75 20.71
CA LYS A 325 12.63 -8.59 19.88
C LYS A 325 11.58 -8.31 18.82
N TYR A 326 11.37 -7.03 18.53
CA TYR A 326 10.50 -6.54 17.46
C TYR A 326 11.29 -6.30 16.19
N TYR A 327 10.66 -6.61 15.07
CA TYR A 327 11.27 -6.51 13.75
C TYR A 327 10.21 -6.06 12.76
N ILE A 328 10.64 -5.33 11.73
CA ILE A 328 9.75 -4.94 10.63
C ILE A 328 9.06 -6.18 10.04
N ASN A 329 7.76 -6.06 9.80
CA ASN A 329 6.92 -7.17 9.36
C ASN A 329 6.17 -6.82 8.08
N TYR A 330 5.56 -5.65 8.03
CA TYR A 330 4.79 -5.22 6.87
C TYR A 330 4.91 -3.71 6.69
N VAL A 331 5.04 -3.27 5.44
CA VAL A 331 5.11 -1.87 5.06
C VAL A 331 4.22 -1.63 3.87
N ARG A 332 3.40 -0.58 3.94
CA ARG A 332 2.61 -0.10 2.81
C ARG A 332 2.76 1.41 2.68
N ASN A 333 2.88 1.88 1.46
CA ASN A 333 2.86 3.29 1.14
C ASN A 333 1.95 3.56 -0.05
N GLU A 334 1.28 4.70 0.00
CA GLU A 334 0.48 5.23 -1.10
C GLU A 334 0.78 6.72 -1.26
N VAL A 335 1.06 7.15 -2.49
CA VAL A 335 1.24 8.55 -2.86
C VAL A 335 0.32 8.87 -4.04
N LYS A 336 -0.57 9.84 -3.85
CA LYS A 336 -1.39 10.42 -4.92
C LYS A 336 -0.81 11.76 -5.32
N PHE A 337 -0.71 11.99 -6.62
CA PHE A 337 -0.19 13.25 -7.15
C PHE A 337 -0.79 13.56 -8.51
N SER A 338 -0.70 14.83 -8.90
CA SER A 338 -1.01 15.27 -10.25
C SER A 338 0.22 15.81 -10.97
N CYS A 339 0.30 15.52 -12.26
CA CYS A 339 1.27 16.12 -13.18
C CYS A 339 0.56 17.20 -14.00
N ASP A 340 1.00 18.44 -13.81
CA ASP A 340 0.48 19.62 -14.49
C ASP A 340 1.52 20.18 -15.46
N TRP A 341 1.16 20.28 -16.74
CA TRP A 341 2.05 20.74 -17.80
C TRP A 341 1.65 22.14 -18.24
N LYS A 342 2.61 23.08 -18.29
CA LYS A 342 2.39 24.50 -18.67
C LYS A 342 1.60 24.73 -19.98
N LYS A 343 1.51 23.75 -20.88
CA LYS A 343 0.84 23.85 -22.19
C LYS A 343 -0.27 22.81 -22.42
N ARG A 344 -0.70 22.07 -21.38
CA ARG A 344 -1.83 21.13 -21.48
C ARG A 344 -3.00 21.62 -20.64
N ILE A 345 -4.20 21.45 -21.18
CA ILE A 345 -5.45 21.92 -20.55
C ILE A 345 -5.85 21.04 -19.36
N PHE A 346 -5.37 19.78 -19.29
CA PHE A 346 -5.75 18.83 -18.24
C PHE A 346 -4.54 18.30 -17.47
N LYS A 347 -4.68 18.32 -16.13
CA LYS A 347 -3.78 17.60 -15.21
C LYS A 347 -3.99 16.10 -15.33
N THR A 348 -2.92 15.34 -15.13
CA THR A 348 -2.99 13.88 -15.09
C THR A 348 -2.74 13.39 -13.67
N ASN A 349 -3.70 12.66 -13.12
CA ASN A 349 -3.64 12.14 -11.75
C ASN A 349 -3.05 10.72 -11.74
N TYR A 350 -2.18 10.49 -10.76
CA TYR A 350 -1.50 9.24 -10.55
C TYR A 350 -1.63 8.79 -9.10
N THR A 351 -1.58 7.48 -8.91
CA THR A 351 -1.45 6.85 -7.60
C THR A 351 -0.34 5.83 -7.69
N VAL A 352 0.68 5.99 -6.86
CA VAL A 352 1.77 5.03 -6.71
C VAL A 352 1.58 4.36 -5.36
N MET A 353 1.53 3.04 -5.36
CA MET A 353 1.39 2.25 -4.15
C MET A 353 2.47 1.18 -4.14
N SER A 354 3.12 0.98 -3.00
CA SER A 354 3.93 -0.21 -2.77
C SER A 354 3.60 -0.87 -1.44
N GLU A 355 3.86 -2.17 -1.40
CA GLU A 355 3.52 -3.05 -0.30
C GLU A 355 4.63 -4.09 -0.14
N MET A 356 5.12 -4.29 1.07
CA MET A 356 6.16 -5.24 1.43
C MET A 356 5.70 -6.06 2.62
N ALA A 357 5.73 -7.38 2.49
CA ALA A 357 5.45 -8.30 3.58
C ALA A 357 6.66 -9.21 3.81
N VAL A 358 7.13 -9.30 5.05
CA VAL A 358 8.19 -10.23 5.45
C VAL A 358 7.58 -11.61 5.62
N THR A 359 8.12 -12.59 4.90
CA THR A 359 7.64 -13.98 4.94
C THR A 359 8.54 -14.85 5.79
N GLU A 360 9.85 -14.57 5.81
CA GLU A 360 10.83 -15.33 6.57
C GLU A 360 11.91 -14.43 7.18
N ARG A 361 12.53 -14.90 8.26
CA ARG A 361 13.63 -14.20 8.95
C ARG A 361 14.67 -15.20 9.41
N LYS A 362 15.94 -14.85 9.20
CA LYS A 362 17.10 -15.54 9.76
C LYS A 362 17.88 -14.56 10.64
N THR A 363 18.33 -15.04 11.80
CA THR A 363 19.11 -14.27 12.79
C THR A 363 20.50 -14.84 13.03
N GLU A 364 20.81 -15.99 12.43
CA GLU A 364 22.08 -16.69 12.59
C GLU A 364 22.84 -16.71 11.26
N ASN A 365 24.18 -16.66 11.34
CA ASN A 365 25.09 -16.76 10.19
C ASN A 365 24.73 -15.76 9.07
N ILE A 366 24.53 -14.50 9.44
CA ILE A 366 24.05 -13.46 8.53
C ILE A 366 25.21 -12.84 7.78
N GLU A 367 25.24 -13.05 6.46
CA GLU A 367 26.21 -12.43 5.58
C GLU A 367 25.61 -11.21 4.86
N LYS A 368 26.37 -10.11 4.88
CA LYS A 368 25.99 -8.91 4.15
C LYS A 368 26.31 -9.09 2.67
N PHE A 369 25.29 -9.06 1.81
CA PHE A 369 25.50 -9.19 0.36
C PHE A 369 26.38 -8.08 -0.20
N PRO A 370 27.21 -8.34 -1.22
CA PRO A 370 28.00 -7.31 -1.90
C PRO A 370 27.16 -6.13 -2.43
N MET A 371 27.76 -4.94 -2.46
CA MET A 371 27.07 -3.72 -2.92
C MET A 371 26.60 -3.82 -4.38
N LYS A 372 27.35 -4.53 -5.23
CA LYS A 372 27.00 -4.78 -6.64
C LYS A 372 25.70 -5.57 -6.82
N ASP A 373 25.36 -6.40 -5.83
CA ASP A 373 24.16 -7.25 -5.85
C ASP A 373 22.98 -6.53 -5.19
N SER A 374 23.21 -5.34 -4.64
CA SER A 374 22.20 -4.54 -3.96
C SER A 374 21.39 -3.73 -4.97
N PHE A 375 20.07 -3.78 -4.83
CA PHE A 375 19.14 -2.94 -5.57
C PHE A 375 19.37 -1.47 -5.22
N LYS A 376 19.64 -0.67 -6.25
CA LYS A 376 20.04 0.74 -6.08
C LYS A 376 18.94 1.54 -5.38
N GLN A 377 19.35 2.38 -4.41
CA GLN A 377 18.47 3.31 -3.73
C GLN A 377 17.76 4.24 -4.72
N TYR A 378 16.50 4.57 -4.41
CA TYR A 378 15.64 5.47 -5.19
C TYR A 378 15.39 5.03 -6.65
N THR A 379 15.52 3.73 -6.95
CA THR A 379 15.19 3.13 -8.24
C THR A 379 13.80 2.50 -8.15
N VAL A 380 12.92 2.79 -9.11
CA VAL A 380 11.58 2.20 -9.17
C VAL A 380 11.70 0.74 -9.65
N LEU A 381 11.00 -0.20 -9.00
CA LEU A 381 11.09 -1.62 -9.37
C LEU A 381 10.65 -1.82 -10.82
N ALA A 382 9.58 -1.14 -11.24
CA ALA A 382 9.02 -1.28 -12.58
C ALA A 382 9.99 -0.97 -13.75
N ASP A 383 11.05 -0.18 -13.49
CA ASP A 383 12.10 0.15 -14.48
C ASP A 383 13.14 -0.98 -14.63
N LYS A 384 13.27 -1.84 -13.62
CA LYS A 384 14.34 -2.85 -13.49
C LYS A 384 13.85 -4.28 -13.40
N VAL A 385 12.56 -4.49 -13.11
CA VAL A 385 11.98 -5.81 -12.80
C VAL A 385 12.23 -6.86 -13.89
N ASN A 386 12.31 -6.46 -15.17
CA ASN A 386 12.59 -7.37 -16.27
C ASN A 386 13.99 -7.99 -16.20
N GLU A 387 14.95 -7.32 -15.56
CA GLU A 387 16.31 -7.87 -15.32
C GLU A 387 16.28 -9.07 -14.35
N TYR A 388 15.19 -9.23 -13.60
CA TYR A 388 14.98 -10.27 -12.59
C TYR A 388 13.91 -11.28 -12.99
N PHE A 389 13.42 -11.22 -14.23
CA PHE A 389 12.38 -12.12 -14.73
C PHE A 389 12.97 -13.47 -15.11
N ASP A 390 12.29 -14.52 -14.66
CA ASP A 390 12.65 -15.91 -14.94
C ASP A 390 11.36 -16.68 -15.27
N GLN A 391 11.19 -17.03 -16.53
CA GLN A 391 9.96 -17.66 -17.02
C GLN A 391 9.75 -19.03 -16.37
N ASP A 392 10.81 -19.82 -16.18
CA ASP A 392 10.74 -21.14 -15.57
C ASP A 392 10.37 -21.02 -14.08
N TYR A 393 10.88 -19.98 -13.42
CA TYR A 393 10.53 -19.66 -12.05
C TYR A 393 9.07 -19.23 -11.88
N TRP A 394 8.46 -18.52 -12.84
CA TRP A 394 7.08 -18.06 -12.69
C TRP A 394 6.03 -19.03 -13.24
N GLY A 395 6.34 -19.78 -14.30
CA GLY A 395 5.47 -20.80 -14.89
C GLY A 395 4.03 -20.33 -15.14
N GLU A 396 3.06 -21.16 -14.76
CA GLU A 396 1.61 -20.86 -14.87
C GLU A 396 1.15 -19.67 -14.02
N TYR A 397 1.93 -19.26 -13.02
CA TYR A 397 1.63 -18.10 -12.18
C TYR A 397 2.16 -16.79 -12.76
N ASN A 398 2.68 -16.74 -13.99
CA ASN A 398 3.27 -15.53 -14.59
C ASN A 398 2.34 -14.30 -14.67
N THR A 399 1.03 -14.49 -14.49
CA THR A 399 0.03 -13.43 -14.57
C THR A 399 -0.22 -12.81 -13.20
N ILE A 400 -0.12 -11.48 -13.14
CA ILE A 400 -0.42 -10.72 -11.92
C ILE A 400 -1.86 -10.25 -11.98
N VAL A 401 -2.63 -10.54 -10.93
CA VAL A 401 -3.99 -10.04 -10.76
C VAL A 401 -3.92 -8.71 -9.99
N PRO A 402 -4.23 -7.55 -10.60
CA PRO A 402 -3.96 -6.26 -9.97
C PRO A 402 -4.68 -6.02 -8.64
N ASP A 403 -5.90 -6.54 -8.49
CA ASP A 403 -6.73 -6.35 -7.30
C ASP A 403 -6.62 -7.50 -6.29
N GLU A 404 -5.69 -8.44 -6.49
CA GLU A 404 -5.43 -9.53 -5.56
C GLU A 404 -4.77 -9.01 -4.28
N SER A 405 -5.09 -9.57 -3.10
CA SER A 405 -4.37 -9.22 -1.87
C SER A 405 -2.94 -9.76 -1.86
N ILE A 406 -2.02 -9.04 -1.20
CA ILE A 406 -0.64 -9.51 -1.06
C ILE A 406 -0.55 -10.87 -0.36
N GLN A 407 -1.43 -11.13 0.61
CA GLN A 407 -1.48 -12.41 1.32
C GLN A 407 -1.86 -13.56 0.39
N SER A 408 -2.79 -13.32 -0.53
CA SER A 408 -3.17 -14.30 -1.55
C SER A 408 -2.00 -14.61 -2.48
N ALA A 409 -1.30 -13.56 -2.93
CA ALA A 409 -0.10 -13.70 -3.74
C ALA A 409 0.98 -14.53 -3.00
N ILE A 410 1.29 -14.16 -1.75
CA ILE A 410 2.22 -14.90 -0.88
C ILE A 410 1.81 -16.36 -0.71
N ASN A 411 0.54 -16.64 -0.46
CA ASN A 411 0.04 -18.00 -0.30
C ASN A 411 0.24 -18.84 -1.56
N LYS A 412 0.05 -18.25 -2.76
CA LYS A 412 0.35 -18.91 -4.03
C LYS A 412 1.84 -19.22 -4.16
N PHE A 413 2.72 -18.32 -3.73
CA PHE A 413 4.17 -18.54 -3.74
C PHE A 413 4.63 -19.61 -2.76
N ASN A 414 4.18 -19.55 -1.51
CA ASN A 414 4.59 -20.49 -0.47
C ASN A 414 4.22 -21.95 -0.81
N LYS A 415 3.10 -22.16 -1.52
CA LYS A 415 2.72 -23.49 -2.03
C LYS A 415 3.74 -24.08 -3.01
N ARG A 416 4.50 -23.26 -3.73
CA ARG A 416 5.58 -23.69 -4.63
C ARG A 416 6.88 -23.93 -3.87
N PHE A 417 7.21 -23.08 -2.89
CA PHE A 417 8.40 -23.23 -2.05
C PHE A 417 8.39 -24.52 -1.21
N LYS A 418 7.23 -24.99 -0.75
CA LYS A 418 7.11 -26.29 -0.03
C LYS A 418 7.26 -27.52 -0.93
N LYS A 419 7.27 -27.37 -2.26
CA LYS A 419 7.38 -28.47 -3.23
C LYS A 419 8.78 -28.59 -3.85
N GLN A 420 9.72 -27.72 -3.46
CA GLN A 420 11.14 -27.79 -3.78
C GLN A 420 11.91 -28.07 -2.49
#